data_AF-A0AAN3V3R4-F1
#
_entry.id   AF-A0AAN3V3R4-F1
#
_cell.length_a   1.000
_cell.length_b   1.000
_cell.length_c   1.000
_cell.angle_alpha   90.00
_cell.angle_beta   90.00
_cell.angle_gamma   90.00
#
_symmetry.space_group_name_H-M   'P 1'
#
loop_
_entity.id
_entity.type
_entity.pdbx_description
1 polymer ?
#
loop_
_entity_poly.entity_id
_entity_poly.type
_entity_poly.pdbx_seq_one_letter_code
_entity_poly.pdbx_strand_id
1 'polypeptide(L)'
;MITTDDALASLCEAVRAFPAIALDTEFVRTRTYYPQLGLIQLFDGEHLALIDPLGITDWSPLKAILRDPSITKFLHAGSEDLEVFLNVFGELPQPLIDTQILAAFCGRPMSWGFASMVEEYSGVTLDKSESRTDWLARPLTERQCEYAAADVWYLLPITAKLMVETEASGWLPAALDECRLMQMRRQEVVAPEDAWRDITNAWQLRTRQLACLQLLADWRLRKARERDLAVNFVVREEHLWSVARYMPGSLGELDSLGLSGSEIRFHGKTLLALVEKAQTLPEEALPQPMLNLMDMPGYRKAFKAIKSLITDVSETHKISAELLASRRQINQLLNWHWKLKPQNNLPELISGWRGELMAEALHNLLQEYPQ
;
A
#
# COMPACT_ATOMS: atom_id res chain seq x y z
N MET A 1 19.48 -19.83 -9.11
CA MET A 1 19.95 -18.75 -8.22
C MET A 1 20.80 -17.78 -9.04
N ILE A 2 20.54 -16.48 -8.93
CA ILE A 2 21.20 -15.39 -9.66
C ILE A 2 21.73 -14.41 -8.62
N THR A 3 23.06 -14.26 -8.54
CA THR A 3 23.72 -13.44 -7.52
C THR A 3 24.77 -12.50 -8.11
N THR A 4 24.81 -12.33 -9.43
CA THR A 4 25.76 -11.47 -10.14
C THR A 4 25.06 -10.72 -11.26
N ASP A 5 25.56 -9.52 -11.57
CA ASP A 5 25.02 -8.66 -12.63
C ASP A 5 25.02 -9.37 -14.00
N ASP A 6 26.11 -10.06 -14.36
CA ASP A 6 26.23 -10.79 -15.63
C ASP A 6 25.20 -11.92 -15.77
N ALA A 7 24.93 -12.63 -14.67
CA ALA A 7 23.92 -13.69 -14.64
C ALA A 7 22.51 -13.10 -14.77
N LEU A 8 22.26 -11.95 -14.13
CA LEU A 8 20.99 -11.23 -14.29
C LEU A 8 20.79 -10.73 -15.71
N ALA A 9 21.83 -10.15 -16.32
CA ALA A 9 21.79 -9.71 -17.71
C ALA A 9 21.51 -10.88 -18.67
N SER A 10 22.17 -12.01 -18.46
CA SER A 10 21.97 -13.23 -19.27
C SER A 10 20.56 -13.78 -19.13
N LEU A 11 20.00 -13.79 -17.92
CA LEU A 11 18.60 -14.16 -17.69
C LEU A 11 17.66 -13.23 -18.47
N CYS A 12 17.81 -11.90 -18.31
CA CYS A 12 16.93 -10.94 -18.95
C CYS A 12 17.01 -10.99 -20.49
N GLU A 13 18.17 -11.29 -21.06
CA GLU A 13 18.34 -11.49 -22.51
C GLU A 13 17.48 -12.65 -23.03
N ALA A 14 17.33 -13.73 -22.26
CA ALA A 14 16.45 -14.86 -22.60
C ALA A 14 14.97 -14.52 -22.34
N VAL A 15 14.65 -13.94 -21.17
CA VAL A 15 13.29 -13.62 -20.73
C VAL A 15 12.58 -12.67 -21.70
N ARG A 16 13.30 -11.75 -22.36
CA ARG A 16 12.68 -10.77 -23.27
C ARG A 16 11.90 -11.38 -24.45
N ALA A 17 12.14 -12.66 -24.77
CA ALA A 17 11.45 -13.36 -25.84
C ALA A 17 10.07 -13.91 -25.42
N PHE A 18 9.75 -13.88 -24.13
CA PHE A 18 8.52 -14.44 -23.57
C PHE A 18 7.43 -13.38 -23.41
N PRO A 19 6.15 -13.74 -23.60
CA PRO A 19 5.04 -12.78 -23.55
C PRO A 19 4.64 -12.39 -22.12
N ALA A 20 5.06 -13.14 -21.11
CA ALA A 20 4.68 -12.90 -19.73
C ALA A 20 5.65 -13.54 -18.75
N ILE A 21 5.67 -13.01 -17.52
CA ILE A 21 6.40 -13.56 -16.39
C ILE A 21 5.56 -13.54 -15.11
N ALA A 22 5.73 -14.54 -14.27
CA ALA A 22 5.29 -14.56 -12.88
C ALA A 22 6.40 -13.99 -12.00
N LEU A 23 6.03 -13.14 -11.04
CA LEU A 23 6.91 -12.47 -10.10
C LEU A 23 6.39 -12.66 -8.68
N ASP A 24 7.33 -12.71 -7.76
CA ASP A 24 7.10 -12.67 -6.31
C ASP A 24 8.33 -12.10 -5.59
N THR A 25 8.20 -11.67 -4.34
CA THR A 25 9.33 -11.20 -3.53
C THR A 25 9.30 -11.76 -2.11
N GLU A 26 10.49 -11.96 -1.55
CA GLU A 26 10.66 -12.30 -0.14
C GLU A 26 11.41 -11.20 0.60
N PHE A 27 10.88 -10.76 1.73
CA PHE A 27 11.46 -9.68 2.52
C PHE A 27 11.16 -9.85 4.01
N VAL A 28 11.97 -9.19 4.85
CA VAL A 28 11.74 -9.14 6.29
C VAL A 28 11.31 -7.74 6.74
N ARG A 29 10.33 -7.69 7.65
CA ARG A 29 9.97 -6.47 8.38
C ARG A 29 10.61 -6.49 9.75
N THR A 30 11.60 -5.63 9.93
CA THR A 30 12.27 -5.48 11.23
C THR A 30 11.87 -4.14 11.87
N ARG A 31 12.84 -3.26 12.11
CA ARG A 31 12.63 -1.89 12.59
C ARG A 31 12.84 -0.85 11.51
N THR A 32 13.23 -1.28 10.31
CA THR A 32 13.57 -0.41 9.19
C THR A 32 12.36 0.34 8.67
N TYR A 33 12.59 1.48 8.01
CA TYR A 33 11.54 2.22 7.33
C TYR A 33 11.19 1.50 6.01
N TYR A 34 12.21 1.10 5.27
CA TYR A 34 12.05 0.31 4.05
C TYR A 34 12.08 -1.18 4.37
N PRO A 35 11.16 -2.01 3.84
CA PRO A 35 11.26 -3.47 3.94
C PRO A 35 12.61 -3.95 3.42
N GLN A 36 13.25 -4.87 4.14
CA GLN A 36 14.54 -5.40 3.74
C GLN A 36 14.33 -6.57 2.78
N LEU A 37 14.56 -6.31 1.48
CA LEU A 37 14.41 -7.28 0.41
C LEU A 37 15.45 -8.40 0.53
N GLY A 38 14.96 -9.63 0.60
CA GLY A 38 15.76 -10.84 0.69
C GLY A 38 15.84 -11.64 -0.61
N LEU A 39 14.81 -11.61 -1.45
CA LEU A 39 14.78 -12.32 -2.73
C LEU A 39 13.77 -11.70 -3.70
N ILE A 40 14.03 -11.82 -5.00
CA ILE A 40 13.04 -11.63 -6.06
C ILE A 40 12.95 -12.93 -6.87
N GLN A 41 11.75 -13.39 -7.16
CA GLN A 41 11.50 -14.58 -7.94
C GLN A 41 10.92 -14.20 -9.30
N LEU A 42 11.34 -14.93 -10.34
CA LEU A 42 10.87 -14.73 -11.71
C LEU A 42 10.71 -16.08 -12.39
N PHE A 43 9.58 -16.27 -13.07
CA PHE A 43 9.36 -17.42 -13.93
C PHE A 43 8.68 -17.03 -15.24
N ASP A 44 9.27 -17.40 -16.37
CA ASP A 44 8.74 -17.14 -17.73
C ASP A 44 8.12 -18.38 -18.40
N GLY A 45 8.14 -19.53 -17.72
CA GLY A 45 7.68 -20.82 -18.23
C GLY A 45 8.83 -21.80 -18.50
N GLU A 46 10.04 -21.29 -18.71
CA GLU A 46 11.25 -22.09 -18.97
C GLU A 46 12.36 -21.80 -17.94
N HIS A 47 12.59 -20.53 -17.63
CA HIS A 47 13.62 -20.05 -16.73
C HIS A 47 13.02 -19.69 -15.38
N LEU A 48 13.27 -20.53 -14.38
CA LEU A 48 12.93 -20.27 -12.98
C LEU A 48 14.13 -19.66 -12.27
N ALA A 49 14.03 -18.38 -11.92
CA ALA A 49 15.10 -17.62 -11.31
C ALA A 49 14.73 -17.17 -9.89
N LEU A 50 15.70 -17.36 -8.99
CA LEU A 50 15.74 -16.75 -7.66
C LEU A 50 16.88 -15.73 -7.70
N ILE A 51 16.55 -14.45 -7.59
CA ILE A 51 17.47 -13.33 -7.74
C ILE A 51 17.79 -12.78 -6.35
N ASP A 52 19.04 -12.93 -5.93
CA ASP A 52 19.51 -12.45 -4.64
C ASP A 52 19.90 -10.96 -4.74
N PRO A 53 19.12 -10.04 -4.15
CA PRO A 53 19.36 -8.60 -4.28
C PRO A 53 20.69 -8.17 -3.65
N LEU A 54 21.28 -8.95 -2.73
CA LEU A 54 22.52 -8.60 -2.04
C LEU A 54 23.75 -8.72 -2.95
N GLY A 55 23.65 -9.50 -4.04
CA GLY A 55 24.72 -9.69 -5.02
C GLY A 55 24.59 -8.85 -6.28
N ILE A 56 23.48 -8.10 -6.44
CA ILE A 56 23.19 -7.32 -7.65
C ILE A 56 23.47 -5.84 -7.39
N THR A 57 24.22 -5.23 -8.30
CA THR A 57 24.52 -3.79 -8.30
C THR A 57 23.82 -3.09 -9.48
N ASP A 58 23.77 -3.72 -10.65
CA ASP A 58 23.11 -3.18 -11.83
C ASP A 58 21.77 -3.87 -12.12
N TRP A 59 20.69 -3.19 -11.74
CA TRP A 59 19.32 -3.63 -12.00
C TRP A 59 18.80 -3.25 -13.40
N SER A 60 19.59 -2.57 -14.23
CA SER A 60 19.12 -2.06 -15.53
C SER A 60 18.52 -3.14 -16.44
N PRO A 61 19.09 -4.37 -16.56
CA PRO A 61 18.51 -5.43 -17.37
C PRO A 61 17.12 -5.85 -16.87
N LEU A 62 16.96 -6.07 -15.56
CA LEU A 62 15.67 -6.46 -15.00
C LEU A 62 14.66 -5.33 -15.11
N LYS A 63 15.04 -4.08 -14.81
CA LYS A 63 14.15 -2.93 -14.96
C LYS A 63 13.67 -2.77 -16.41
N ALA A 64 14.47 -3.16 -17.41
CA ALA A 64 14.04 -3.18 -18.81
C ALA A 64 12.91 -4.20 -19.05
N ILE A 65 13.04 -5.41 -18.53
CA ILE A 65 11.97 -6.43 -18.59
C ILE A 65 10.71 -5.94 -17.85
N LEU A 66 10.88 -5.36 -16.66
CA LEU A 66 9.77 -4.89 -15.83
C LEU A 66 8.97 -3.75 -16.49
N ARG A 67 9.59 -2.92 -17.33
CA ARG A 67 8.90 -1.85 -18.07
C ARG A 67 8.45 -2.24 -19.49
N ASP A 68 8.85 -3.41 -19.96
CA ASP A 68 8.59 -3.83 -21.34
C ASP A 68 7.09 -4.04 -21.58
N PRO A 69 6.44 -3.28 -22.48
CA PRO A 69 5.01 -3.43 -22.75
C PRO A 69 4.65 -4.75 -23.43
N SER A 70 5.57 -5.47 -24.07
CA SER A 70 5.29 -6.77 -24.67
C SER A 70 5.34 -7.94 -23.68
N ILE A 71 5.80 -7.68 -22.45
CA ILE A 71 5.91 -8.71 -21.40
C ILE A 71 4.92 -8.38 -20.31
N THR A 72 3.91 -9.21 -20.10
CA THR A 72 2.95 -9.00 -18.99
C THR A 72 3.54 -9.51 -17.69
N LYS A 73 3.59 -8.66 -16.67
CA LYS A 73 4.04 -9.08 -15.33
C LYS A 73 2.83 -9.52 -14.52
N PHE A 74 2.94 -10.66 -13.86
CA PHE A 74 1.92 -11.19 -12.97
C PHE A 74 2.46 -11.38 -11.57
N LEU A 75 1.63 -11.08 -10.59
CA LEU A 75 1.87 -11.37 -9.18
C LEU A 75 0.55 -11.80 -8.52
N HIS A 76 0.61 -12.19 -7.25
CA HIS A 76 -0.57 -12.52 -6.46
C HIS A 76 -0.54 -11.77 -5.14
N ALA A 77 -1.59 -11.01 -4.84
CA ALA A 77 -1.71 -10.23 -3.60
C ALA A 77 -0.56 -9.22 -3.41
N GLY A 78 -0.13 -8.57 -4.49
CA GLY A 78 1.18 -7.94 -4.60
C GLY A 78 1.33 -6.57 -3.94
N SER A 79 0.39 -6.17 -3.07
CA SER A 79 0.37 -4.83 -2.49
C SER A 79 1.69 -4.46 -1.81
N GLU A 80 2.35 -5.42 -1.17
CA GLU A 80 3.63 -5.22 -0.49
C GLU A 80 4.81 -5.33 -1.47
N ASP A 81 4.73 -6.19 -2.48
CA ASP A 81 5.73 -6.26 -3.57
C ASP A 81 5.85 -4.95 -4.33
N LEU A 82 4.73 -4.23 -4.54
CA LEU A 82 4.76 -2.89 -5.14
C LEU A 82 5.61 -1.90 -4.31
N GLU A 83 5.55 -1.99 -2.98
CA GLU A 83 6.37 -1.15 -2.10
C GLU A 83 7.84 -1.52 -2.22
N VAL A 84 8.14 -2.81 -2.23
CA VAL A 84 9.50 -3.33 -2.45
C VAL A 84 10.06 -2.85 -3.78
N PHE A 85 9.32 -3.02 -4.89
CA PHE A 85 9.74 -2.60 -6.22
C PHE A 85 10.00 -1.10 -6.32
N LEU A 86 9.16 -0.25 -5.71
CA LEU A 86 9.41 1.18 -5.66
C LEU A 86 10.70 1.52 -4.92
N ASN A 87 11.01 0.79 -3.83
CA ASN A 87 12.22 1.03 -3.05
C ASN A 87 13.49 0.60 -3.79
N VAL A 88 13.48 -0.55 -4.47
CA VAL A 88 14.68 -1.08 -5.17
C VAL A 88 14.85 -0.48 -6.57
N PHE A 89 13.76 -0.29 -7.32
CA PHE A 89 13.84 0.13 -8.73
C PHE A 89 13.54 1.61 -8.95
N GLY A 90 12.81 2.25 -8.03
CA GLY A 90 12.28 3.60 -8.18
C GLY A 90 11.06 3.69 -9.11
N GLU A 91 10.58 2.55 -9.63
CA GLU A 91 9.47 2.45 -10.58
C GLU A 91 8.74 1.12 -10.39
N LEU A 92 7.46 1.07 -10.77
CA LEU A 92 6.68 -0.18 -10.76
C LEU A 92 6.77 -0.89 -12.12
N PRO A 93 6.68 -2.24 -12.15
CA PRO A 93 6.53 -2.97 -13.40
C PRO A 93 5.24 -2.58 -14.13
N GLN A 94 5.27 -2.58 -15.47
CA GLN A 94 4.11 -2.29 -16.31
C GLN A 94 4.21 -3.01 -17.68
N PRO A 95 3.12 -3.61 -18.20
CA PRO A 95 1.84 -3.84 -17.53
C PRO A 95 1.97 -4.90 -16.42
N LEU A 96 1.30 -4.66 -15.29
CA LEU A 96 1.31 -5.54 -14.12
C LEU A 96 -0.13 -5.90 -13.74
N ILE A 97 -0.40 -7.19 -13.59
CA ILE A 97 -1.72 -7.74 -13.28
C ILE A 97 -1.64 -8.60 -12.02
N ASP A 98 -2.59 -8.39 -11.10
CA ASP A 98 -2.70 -9.17 -9.87
C ASP A 98 -3.77 -10.25 -9.99
N THR A 99 -3.36 -11.50 -9.84
CA THR A 99 -4.25 -12.66 -9.91
C THR A 99 -5.27 -12.70 -8.77
N GLN A 100 -5.00 -12.11 -7.61
CA GLN A 100 -5.97 -11.97 -6.53
C GLN A 100 -7.09 -11.00 -6.93
N ILE A 101 -6.76 -9.93 -7.67
CA ILE A 101 -7.75 -9.01 -8.23
C ILE A 101 -8.57 -9.71 -9.31
N LEU A 102 -7.93 -10.39 -10.27
CA LEU A 102 -8.64 -11.18 -11.29
C LEU A 102 -9.63 -12.16 -10.66
N ALA A 103 -9.17 -12.92 -9.66
CA ALA A 103 -9.99 -13.89 -8.95
C ALA A 103 -11.17 -13.23 -8.21
N ALA A 104 -10.98 -12.04 -7.65
CA ALA A 104 -12.05 -11.29 -6.99
C ALA A 104 -13.18 -10.90 -7.96
N PHE A 105 -12.83 -10.50 -9.19
CA PHE A 105 -13.81 -10.26 -10.25
C PHE A 105 -14.46 -11.56 -10.75
N CYS A 106 -13.79 -12.70 -10.63
CA CYS A 106 -14.36 -14.03 -10.84
C CYS A 106 -15.18 -14.56 -9.63
N GLY A 107 -15.43 -13.74 -8.62
CA GLY A 107 -16.28 -14.08 -7.47
C GLY A 107 -15.57 -14.76 -6.30
N ARG A 108 -14.24 -14.84 -6.29
CA ARG A 108 -13.47 -15.28 -5.12
C ARG A 108 -13.34 -14.14 -4.10
N PRO A 109 -13.02 -14.43 -2.82
CA PRO A 109 -12.78 -13.38 -1.83
C PRO A 109 -11.64 -12.45 -2.24
N MET A 110 -11.71 -11.15 -1.91
CA MET A 110 -10.62 -10.21 -2.20
C MET A 110 -9.29 -10.57 -1.53
N SER A 111 -9.34 -11.37 -0.45
CA SER A 111 -8.17 -11.86 0.28
C SER A 111 -7.94 -13.35 0.05
N TRP A 112 -8.28 -13.88 -1.13
CA TRP A 112 -8.05 -15.29 -1.45
C TRP A 112 -6.54 -15.55 -1.54
N GLY A 113 -6.01 -16.39 -0.64
CA GLY A 113 -4.58 -16.60 -0.52
C GLY A 113 -3.99 -17.54 -1.58
N PHE A 114 -2.70 -17.34 -1.88
CA PHE A 114 -1.99 -18.05 -2.94
C PHE A 114 -2.10 -19.58 -2.84
N ALA A 115 -1.80 -20.17 -1.68
CA ALA A 115 -1.89 -21.62 -1.51
C ALA A 115 -3.30 -22.19 -1.76
N SER A 116 -4.36 -21.45 -1.42
CA SER A 116 -5.73 -21.86 -1.71
C SER A 116 -6.05 -21.77 -3.20
N MET A 117 -5.50 -20.76 -3.89
CA MET A 117 -5.59 -20.64 -5.34
C MET A 117 -4.84 -21.77 -6.05
N VAL A 118 -3.63 -22.11 -5.59
CA VAL A 118 -2.85 -23.21 -6.15
C VAL A 118 -3.57 -24.55 -5.97
N GLU A 119 -4.12 -24.83 -4.78
CA GLU A 119 -4.90 -26.04 -4.53
C GLU A 119 -6.10 -26.14 -5.49
N GLU A 120 -6.88 -25.06 -5.65
CA GLU A 120 -8.05 -25.04 -6.56
C GLU A 120 -7.67 -25.31 -8.02
N TYR A 121 -6.60 -24.68 -8.52
CA TYR A 121 -6.26 -24.73 -9.94
C TYR A 121 -5.32 -25.88 -10.35
N SER A 122 -4.62 -26.49 -9.40
CA SER A 122 -3.61 -27.53 -9.66
C SER A 122 -3.80 -28.80 -8.84
N GLY A 123 -4.61 -28.79 -7.78
CA GLY A 123 -4.75 -29.90 -6.83
C GLY A 123 -3.51 -30.13 -5.97
N VAL A 124 -2.60 -29.14 -5.90
CA VAL A 124 -1.37 -29.21 -5.12
C VAL A 124 -1.51 -28.45 -3.81
N THR A 125 -1.24 -29.14 -2.70
CA THR A 125 -1.11 -28.53 -1.38
C THR A 125 0.31 -28.03 -1.18
N LEU A 126 0.48 -26.70 -1.13
CA LEU A 126 1.78 -26.09 -0.85
C LEU A 126 2.21 -26.30 0.60
N ASP A 127 3.51 -26.55 0.79
CA ASP A 127 4.15 -26.52 2.10
C ASP A 127 4.32 -25.06 2.54
N LYS A 128 3.84 -24.72 3.74
CA LYS A 128 3.89 -23.37 4.31
C LYS A 128 4.99 -23.21 5.36
N SER A 129 5.82 -24.23 5.57
CA SER A 129 6.81 -24.27 6.64
C SER A 129 7.84 -23.13 6.57
N GLU A 130 8.18 -22.65 5.37
CA GLU A 130 9.23 -21.64 5.16
C GLU A 130 8.69 -20.20 5.00
N SER A 131 7.36 -20.00 5.04
CA SER A 131 6.70 -18.68 4.85
C SER A 131 7.12 -17.60 5.87
N ARG A 132 7.64 -18.00 7.03
CA ARG A 132 8.09 -17.09 8.10
C ARG A 132 9.52 -17.40 8.52
N THR A 133 10.44 -17.31 7.57
CA THR A 133 11.88 -17.54 7.79
C THR A 133 12.70 -16.26 7.63
N ASP A 134 13.97 -16.32 7.99
CA ASP A 134 14.88 -15.19 7.79
C ASP A 134 15.37 -15.17 6.33
N TRP A 135 14.73 -14.33 5.52
CA TRP A 135 15.08 -14.15 4.10
C TRP A 135 16.36 -13.35 3.86
N LEU A 136 16.99 -12.80 4.91
CA LEU A 136 18.31 -12.20 4.83
C LEU A 136 19.45 -13.15 5.22
N ALA A 137 19.12 -14.33 5.78
CA ALA A 137 20.12 -15.33 6.08
C ALA A 137 20.85 -15.78 4.80
N ARG A 138 22.16 -15.99 4.88
CA ARG A 138 22.98 -16.46 3.75
C ARG A 138 23.96 -17.58 4.16
N PRO A 139 24.10 -18.64 3.33
CA PRO A 139 23.23 -18.97 2.19
C PRO A 139 21.79 -19.27 2.62
N LEU A 140 20.81 -19.02 1.75
CA LEU A 140 19.44 -19.53 1.96
C LEU A 140 19.47 -21.06 1.89
N THR A 141 18.61 -21.71 2.67
CA THR A 141 18.49 -23.17 2.63
C THR A 141 17.80 -23.64 1.35
N GLU A 142 17.99 -24.92 0.99
CA GLU A 142 17.29 -25.52 -0.15
C GLU A 142 15.76 -25.42 -0.01
N ARG A 143 15.24 -25.67 1.21
CA ARG A 143 13.80 -25.56 1.50
C ARG A 143 13.27 -24.14 1.28
N GLN A 144 14.00 -23.11 1.72
CA GLN A 144 13.65 -21.72 1.45
C GLN A 144 13.64 -21.43 -0.06
N CYS A 145 14.62 -21.94 -0.80
CA CYS A 145 14.68 -21.77 -2.24
C CYS A 145 13.51 -22.48 -2.94
N GLU A 146 13.17 -23.69 -2.54
CA GLU A 146 12.03 -24.45 -3.06
C GLU A 146 10.69 -23.75 -2.78
N TYR A 147 10.51 -23.24 -1.57
CA TYR A 147 9.33 -22.46 -1.19
C TYR A 147 9.19 -21.22 -2.08
N ALA A 148 10.23 -20.38 -2.15
CA ALA A 148 10.19 -19.15 -2.95
C ALA A 148 10.00 -19.43 -4.45
N ALA A 149 10.60 -20.51 -4.95
CA ALA A 149 10.45 -20.94 -6.33
C ALA A 149 9.01 -21.40 -6.65
N ALA A 150 8.34 -22.06 -5.70
CA ALA A 150 6.96 -22.53 -5.86
C ALA A 150 5.99 -21.36 -6.10
N ASP A 151 6.21 -20.21 -5.46
CA ASP A 151 5.32 -19.04 -5.53
C ASP A 151 5.21 -18.45 -6.94
N VAL A 152 6.24 -18.57 -7.78
CA VAL A 152 6.16 -18.18 -9.20
C VAL A 152 5.92 -19.36 -10.14
N TRP A 153 6.40 -20.56 -9.79
CA TRP A 153 6.24 -21.77 -10.60
C TRP A 153 4.76 -22.13 -10.80
N TYR A 154 4.00 -22.17 -9.70
CA TYR A 154 2.57 -22.49 -9.77
C TYR A 154 1.73 -21.29 -10.21
N LEU A 155 2.22 -20.06 -10.04
CA LEU A 155 1.48 -18.87 -10.43
C LEU A 155 1.31 -18.78 -11.95
N LEU A 156 2.37 -18.95 -12.74
CA LEU A 156 2.32 -18.69 -14.18
C LEU A 156 1.24 -19.51 -14.94
N PRO A 157 1.03 -20.81 -14.69
CA PRO A 157 -0.09 -21.53 -15.31
C PRO A 157 -1.48 -21.01 -14.89
N ILE A 158 -1.59 -20.46 -13.67
CA ILE A 158 -2.85 -19.92 -13.14
C ILE A 158 -3.17 -18.56 -13.77
N THR A 159 -2.16 -17.74 -14.08
CA THR A 159 -2.39 -16.44 -14.74
C THR A 159 -3.14 -16.61 -16.06
N ALA A 160 -2.75 -17.59 -16.87
CA ALA A 160 -3.43 -17.90 -18.14
C ALA A 160 -4.89 -18.31 -17.93
N LYS A 161 -5.19 -19.13 -16.91
CA LYS A 161 -6.55 -19.56 -16.59
C LYS A 161 -7.42 -18.39 -16.10
N LEU A 162 -6.91 -17.61 -15.14
CA LEU A 162 -7.64 -16.47 -14.59
C LEU A 162 -7.88 -15.39 -15.62
N MET A 163 -6.93 -15.10 -16.51
CA MET A 163 -7.14 -14.15 -17.60
C MET A 163 -8.33 -14.56 -18.48
N VAL A 164 -8.41 -15.84 -18.88
CA VAL A 164 -9.53 -16.37 -19.66
C VAL A 164 -10.84 -16.30 -18.89
N GLU A 165 -10.85 -16.64 -17.60
CA GLU A 165 -12.05 -16.57 -16.76
C GLU A 165 -12.56 -15.13 -16.57
N THR A 166 -11.66 -14.19 -16.28
CA THR A 166 -12.02 -12.78 -16.09
C THR A 166 -12.47 -12.15 -17.41
N GLU A 167 -11.87 -12.53 -18.55
CA GLU A 167 -12.33 -12.10 -19.87
C GLU A 167 -13.70 -12.67 -20.21
N ALA A 168 -13.91 -13.97 -19.99
CA ALA A 168 -15.19 -14.65 -20.28
C ALA A 168 -16.35 -14.12 -19.43
N SER A 169 -16.07 -13.63 -18.22
CA SER A 169 -17.06 -12.98 -17.35
C SER A 169 -17.37 -11.52 -17.73
N GLY A 170 -16.62 -10.94 -18.67
CA GLY A 170 -16.77 -9.55 -19.12
C GLY A 170 -16.14 -8.51 -18.17
N TRP A 171 -15.45 -8.94 -17.12
CA TRP A 171 -14.91 -8.07 -16.08
C TRP A 171 -13.44 -7.67 -16.29
N LEU A 172 -12.77 -8.20 -17.31
CA LEU A 172 -11.34 -7.93 -17.51
C LEU A 172 -11.00 -6.43 -17.56
N PRO A 173 -11.75 -5.54 -18.27
CA PRO A 173 -11.44 -4.11 -18.25
C PRO A 173 -11.45 -3.51 -16.84
N ALA A 174 -12.43 -3.88 -16.00
CA ALA A 174 -12.56 -3.41 -14.63
C ALA A 174 -11.45 -3.98 -13.73
N ALA A 175 -11.09 -5.25 -13.91
CA ALA A 175 -10.01 -5.88 -13.17
C ALA A 175 -8.64 -5.24 -13.46
N LEU A 176 -8.38 -4.90 -14.72
CA LEU A 176 -7.17 -4.18 -15.11
C LEU A 176 -7.14 -2.74 -14.56
N ASP A 177 -8.28 -2.04 -14.56
CA ASP A 177 -8.37 -0.72 -13.93
C ASP A 177 -8.18 -0.79 -12.41
N GLU A 178 -8.66 -1.84 -11.74
CA GLU A 178 -8.42 -2.06 -10.31
C GLU A 178 -6.94 -2.37 -10.01
N CYS A 179 -6.28 -3.19 -10.85
CA CYS A 179 -4.83 -3.40 -10.77
C CYS A 179 -4.08 -2.06 -10.88
N ARG A 180 -4.46 -1.24 -11.87
CA ARG A 180 -3.87 0.09 -12.08
C ARG A 180 -4.15 1.02 -10.89
N LEU A 181 -5.34 1.00 -10.31
CA LEU A 181 -5.69 1.82 -9.15
C LEU A 181 -4.81 1.47 -7.93
N MET A 182 -4.57 0.19 -7.68
CA MET A 182 -3.64 -0.25 -6.63
C MET A 182 -2.21 0.27 -6.90
N GLN A 183 -1.74 0.17 -8.14
CA GLN A 183 -0.42 0.67 -8.56
C GLN A 183 -0.29 2.19 -8.40
N MET A 184 -1.31 2.95 -8.79
CA MET A 184 -1.32 4.41 -8.63
C MET A 184 -1.26 4.80 -7.15
N ARG A 185 -2.06 4.16 -6.30
CA ARG A 185 -2.08 4.43 -4.86
C ARG A 185 -0.73 4.14 -4.20
N ARG A 186 -0.04 3.07 -4.62
CA ARG A 186 1.29 2.74 -4.05
C ARG A 186 2.39 3.72 -4.48
N GLN A 187 2.24 4.39 -5.62
CA GLN A 187 3.17 5.44 -6.07
C GLN A 187 3.00 6.78 -5.35
N GLU A 188 1.91 6.98 -4.59
CA GLU A 188 1.71 8.20 -3.82
C GLU A 188 2.75 8.29 -2.68
N VAL A 189 3.68 9.24 -2.81
CA VAL A 189 4.68 9.51 -1.76
C VAL A 189 4.14 10.57 -0.82
N VAL A 190 3.99 10.20 0.45
CA VAL A 190 3.60 11.16 1.50
C VAL A 190 4.72 12.19 1.69
N ALA A 191 4.41 13.45 1.41
CA ALA A 191 5.28 14.57 1.72
C ALA A 191 5.39 14.73 3.25
N PRO A 192 6.57 15.03 3.80
CA PRO A 192 6.72 15.22 5.25
C PRO A 192 5.74 16.23 5.85
N GLU A 193 5.45 17.32 5.14
CA GLU A 193 4.50 18.35 5.60
C GLU A 193 3.04 17.87 5.69
N ASP A 194 2.70 16.75 5.05
CA ASP A 194 1.37 16.14 5.07
C ASP A 194 1.29 14.91 5.99
N ALA A 195 2.39 14.46 6.58
CA ALA A 195 2.45 13.25 7.41
C ALA A 195 1.49 13.26 8.62
N TRP A 196 1.14 14.45 9.12
CA TRP A 196 0.18 14.63 10.21
C TRP A 196 -1.25 14.23 9.82
N ARG A 197 -1.60 14.22 8.53
CA ARG A 197 -2.95 13.90 8.04
C ARG A 197 -3.29 12.43 8.24
N ASP A 198 -2.29 11.57 8.32
CA ASP A 198 -2.44 10.13 8.53
C ASP A 198 -2.59 9.75 10.01
N ILE A 199 -2.29 10.68 10.93
CA ILE A 199 -2.50 10.49 12.36
C ILE A 199 -3.99 10.61 12.68
N THR A 200 -4.64 9.47 12.87
CA THR A 200 -6.11 9.34 12.87
C THR A 200 -6.86 10.13 13.95
N ASN A 201 -6.18 10.53 15.03
CA ASN A 201 -6.72 11.35 16.12
C ASN A 201 -6.24 12.82 16.07
N ALA A 202 -5.61 13.26 14.98
CA ALA A 202 -5.19 14.65 14.78
C ALA A 202 -6.38 15.63 14.81
N TRP A 203 -7.57 15.20 14.38
CA TRP A 203 -8.78 16.03 14.36
C TRP A 203 -9.27 16.48 15.73
N GLN A 204 -8.79 15.85 16.81
CA GLN A 204 -9.12 16.23 18.19
C GLN A 204 -8.32 17.44 18.68
N LEU A 205 -7.26 17.83 17.94
CA LEU A 205 -6.36 18.90 18.30
C LEU A 205 -6.91 20.26 17.86
N ARG A 206 -6.74 21.27 18.70
CA ARG A 206 -7.01 22.67 18.33
C ARG A 206 -5.91 23.20 17.40
N THR A 207 -6.16 24.30 16.71
CA THR A 207 -5.29 24.93 15.71
C THR A 207 -3.80 24.97 16.09
N ARG A 208 -3.48 25.45 17.30
CA ARG A 208 -2.08 25.55 17.78
C ARG A 208 -1.43 24.18 18.04
N GLN A 209 -2.19 23.24 18.61
CA GLN A 209 -1.75 21.86 18.84
C GLN A 209 -1.57 21.13 17.51
N LEU A 210 -2.45 21.39 16.54
CA LEU A 210 -2.36 20.83 15.20
C LEU A 210 -1.10 21.35 14.47
N ALA A 211 -0.81 22.65 14.56
CA ALA A 211 0.44 23.22 14.03
C ALA A 211 1.68 22.53 14.62
N CYS A 212 1.66 22.25 15.93
CA CYS A 212 2.71 21.47 16.58
C CYS A 212 2.79 20.05 16.00
N LEU A 213 1.66 19.37 15.83
CA LEU A 213 1.64 18.04 15.22
C LEU A 213 2.18 18.02 13.79
N GLN A 214 1.90 19.05 12.97
CA GLN A 214 2.45 19.18 11.62
C GLN A 214 3.98 19.20 11.64
N LEU A 215 4.55 20.07 12.48
CA LEU A 215 6.00 20.20 12.63
C LEU A 215 6.66 18.92 13.16
N LEU A 216 6.02 18.26 14.13
CA LEU A 216 6.49 17.03 14.73
C LEU A 216 6.44 15.84 13.75
N ALA A 217 5.35 15.69 13.01
CA ALA A 217 5.16 14.61 12.04
C ALA A 217 6.09 14.77 10.83
N ASP A 218 6.28 15.99 10.32
CA ASP A 218 7.26 16.30 9.28
C ASP A 218 8.66 15.86 9.72
N TRP A 219 9.09 16.32 10.90
CA TRP A 219 10.40 15.97 11.44
C TRP A 219 10.57 14.46 11.62
N ARG A 220 9.55 13.79 12.19
CA ARG A 220 9.59 12.35 12.47
C ARG A 220 9.72 11.56 11.17
N LEU A 221 8.95 11.89 10.13
CA LEU A 221 9.00 11.18 8.85
C LEU A 221 10.35 11.38 8.14
N ARG A 222 10.91 12.59 8.16
CA ARG A 222 12.26 12.85 7.64
C ARG A 222 13.31 12.05 8.39
N LYS A 223 13.24 12.03 9.73
CA LYS A 223 14.17 11.30 10.57
C LYS A 223 14.09 9.79 10.36
N ALA A 224 12.87 9.26 10.20
CA ALA A 224 12.59 7.87 9.91
C ALA A 224 13.27 7.43 8.60
N ARG A 225 13.10 8.22 7.52
CA ARG A 225 13.75 7.97 6.22
C ARG A 225 15.27 8.09 6.30
N GLU A 226 15.79 9.13 6.96
CA GLU A 226 17.24 9.36 7.11
C GLU A 226 17.95 8.22 7.86
N ARG A 227 17.27 7.62 8.85
CA ARG A 227 17.85 6.59 9.71
C ARG A 227 17.48 5.18 9.29
N ASP A 228 16.65 5.05 8.26
CA ASP A 228 15.98 3.80 7.89
C ASP A 228 15.39 3.11 9.13
N LEU A 229 14.48 3.82 9.81
CA LEU A 229 13.74 3.31 10.95
C LEU A 229 12.25 3.62 10.75
N ALA A 230 11.37 2.66 10.99
CA ALA A 230 9.93 2.91 10.97
C ALA A 230 9.58 4.04 11.97
N VAL A 231 8.58 4.85 11.64
CA VAL A 231 8.30 6.11 12.35
C VAL A 231 8.12 5.92 13.87
N ASN A 232 7.53 4.81 14.31
CA ASN A 232 7.32 4.50 15.72
C ASN A 232 8.59 4.06 16.48
N PHE A 233 9.67 3.72 15.77
CA PHE A 233 11.00 3.51 16.36
C PHE A 233 11.80 4.81 16.49
N VAL A 234 11.36 5.89 15.85
CA VAL A 234 11.90 7.25 16.08
C VAL A 234 11.24 7.85 17.32
N VAL A 235 9.93 8.05 17.25
CA VAL A 235 9.07 8.46 18.37
C VAL A 235 7.72 7.79 18.18
N ARG A 236 7.22 7.09 19.20
CA ARG A 236 5.91 6.42 19.13
C ARG A 236 4.80 7.43 18.82
N GLU A 237 3.79 7.00 18.06
CA GLU A 237 2.72 7.88 17.60
C GLU A 237 1.95 8.54 18.76
N GLU A 238 1.64 7.76 19.80
CA GLU A 238 0.98 8.21 21.02
C GLU A 238 1.80 9.27 21.77
N HIS A 239 3.13 9.14 21.76
CA HIS A 239 4.04 10.12 22.38
C HIS A 239 4.10 11.39 21.54
N LEU A 240 4.24 11.27 20.22
CA LEU A 240 4.27 12.42 19.30
C LEU A 240 2.97 13.24 19.40
N TRP A 241 1.83 12.56 19.46
CA TRP A 241 0.54 13.19 19.64
C TRP A 241 0.39 13.82 21.04
N SER A 242 0.90 13.19 22.09
CA SER A 242 0.89 13.75 23.45
C SER A 242 1.72 15.03 23.53
N VAL A 243 2.90 15.07 22.90
CA VAL A 243 3.72 16.30 22.81
C VAL A 243 2.93 17.42 22.11
N ALA A 244 2.26 17.11 20.99
CA ALA A 244 1.44 18.09 20.28
C ALA A 244 0.24 18.57 21.11
N ARG A 245 -0.40 17.68 21.87
CA ARG A 245 -1.59 18.01 22.67
C ARG A 245 -1.25 18.84 23.91
N TYR A 246 -0.23 18.44 24.65
CA TYR A 246 0.09 19.03 25.96
C TYR A 246 1.15 20.13 25.90
N MET A 247 1.85 20.28 24.77
CA MET A 247 2.80 21.38 24.51
C MET A 247 3.84 21.55 25.64
N PRO A 248 4.64 20.50 25.94
CA PRO A 248 5.58 20.49 27.06
C PRO A 248 6.70 21.52 26.89
N GLY A 249 7.13 22.12 28.00
CA GLY A 249 8.19 23.13 28.06
C GLY A 249 9.54 22.62 28.58
N SER A 250 9.62 21.37 29.06
CA SER A 250 10.83 20.81 29.66
C SER A 250 11.00 19.30 29.42
N LEU A 251 12.23 18.79 29.61
CA LEU A 251 12.50 17.36 29.48
C LEU A 251 11.79 16.52 30.56
N GLY A 252 11.58 17.10 31.76
CA GLY A 252 10.82 16.43 32.83
C GLY A 252 9.33 16.31 32.52
N GLU A 253 8.77 17.28 31.78
CA GLU A 253 7.41 17.15 31.26
C GLU A 253 7.31 16.08 30.16
N LEU A 254 8.32 15.94 29.29
CA LEU A 254 8.34 14.81 28.33
C LEU A 254 8.33 13.44 29.04
N ASP A 255 9.10 13.31 30.13
CA ASP A 255 9.09 12.11 30.97
C ASP A 255 7.71 11.89 31.61
N SER A 256 7.08 12.96 32.13
CA SER A 256 5.73 12.92 32.69
C SER A 256 4.64 12.54 31.67
N LEU A 257 4.87 12.84 30.39
CA LEU A 257 4.01 12.43 29.26
C LEU A 257 4.25 10.98 28.82
N GLY A 258 5.19 10.27 29.44
CA GLY A 258 5.45 8.84 29.22
C GLY A 258 6.48 8.54 28.12
N LEU A 259 7.19 9.55 27.59
CA LEU A 259 8.24 9.31 26.61
C LEU A 259 9.36 8.46 27.21
N SER A 260 9.88 7.52 26.42
CA SER A 260 10.98 6.67 26.88
C SER A 260 12.27 7.46 27.03
N GLY A 261 13.15 7.01 27.93
CA GLY A 261 14.47 7.64 28.12
C GLY A 261 15.31 7.71 26.83
N SER A 262 15.12 6.77 25.89
CA SER A 262 15.76 6.82 24.57
C SER A 262 15.22 7.98 23.72
N GLU A 263 13.89 8.10 23.60
CA GLU A 263 13.25 9.20 22.87
C GLU A 263 13.65 10.57 23.46
N ILE A 264 13.66 10.70 24.78
CA ILE A 264 14.06 11.95 25.46
C ILE A 264 15.54 12.25 25.21
N ARG A 265 16.43 11.28 25.41
CA ARG A 265 17.88 11.47 25.27
C ARG A 265 18.27 11.85 23.84
N PHE A 266 17.68 11.23 22.82
CA PHE A 266 18.02 11.48 21.42
C PHE A 266 17.24 12.64 20.79
N HIS A 267 15.99 12.87 21.22
CA HIS A 267 15.06 13.74 20.50
C HIS A 267 14.39 14.79 21.38
N GLY A 268 14.48 14.71 22.70
CA GLY A 268 13.76 15.60 23.63
C GLY A 268 14.00 17.09 23.36
N LYS A 269 15.26 17.50 23.13
CA LYS A 269 15.58 18.89 22.76
C LYS A 269 14.89 19.33 21.46
N THR A 270 14.87 18.46 20.46
CA THR A 270 14.22 18.74 19.16
C THR A 270 12.71 18.85 19.32
N LEU A 271 12.09 17.94 20.07
CA LEU A 271 10.66 17.97 20.33
C LEU A 271 10.24 19.29 21.01
N LEU A 272 10.95 19.70 22.06
CA LEU A 272 10.69 20.98 22.75
C LEU A 272 10.90 22.19 21.83
N ALA A 273 11.93 22.17 20.99
CA ALA A 273 12.16 23.26 20.03
C ALA A 273 11.03 23.37 18.99
N LEU A 274 10.44 22.24 18.57
CA LEU A 274 9.29 22.24 17.65
C LEU A 274 8.00 22.71 18.34
N VAL A 275 7.81 22.38 19.62
CA VAL A 275 6.72 22.92 20.43
C VAL A 275 6.83 24.44 20.54
N GLU A 276 8.02 24.95 20.88
CA GLU A 276 8.27 26.41 20.98
C GLU A 276 8.09 27.10 19.63
N LYS A 277 8.57 26.49 18.55
CA LYS A 277 8.33 26.98 17.18
C LYS A 277 6.83 27.09 16.91
N ALA A 278 6.04 26.07 17.25
CA ALA A 278 4.59 26.09 17.05
C ALA A 278 3.90 27.20 17.88
N GLN A 279 4.37 27.45 19.12
CA GLN A 279 3.85 28.53 19.97
C GLN A 279 4.08 29.92 19.38
N THR A 280 5.24 30.11 18.75
CA THR A 280 5.67 31.41 18.20
C THR A 280 5.23 31.65 16.75
N LEU A 281 4.62 30.66 16.08
CA LEU A 281 4.05 30.86 14.74
C LEU A 281 2.98 31.96 14.77
N PRO A 282 2.97 32.87 13.78
CA PRO A 282 1.91 33.85 13.68
C PRO A 282 0.59 33.17 13.30
N GLU A 283 -0.56 33.75 13.68
CA GLU A 283 -1.86 33.08 13.53
C GLU A 283 -2.22 32.77 12.07
N GLU A 284 -1.78 33.62 11.14
CA GLU A 284 -1.94 33.43 9.70
C GLU A 284 -1.19 32.23 9.14
N ALA A 285 -0.17 31.72 9.84
CA ALA A 285 0.61 30.55 9.44
C ALA A 285 0.06 29.24 10.06
N LEU A 286 -0.99 29.30 10.87
CA LEU A 286 -1.56 28.11 11.51
C LEU A 286 -2.48 27.34 10.56
N PRO A 287 -2.53 26.00 10.68
CA PRO A 287 -3.42 25.19 9.86
C PRO A 287 -4.87 25.38 10.27
N GLN A 288 -5.79 25.17 9.32
CA GLN A 288 -7.20 25.03 9.64
C GLN A 288 -7.43 23.76 10.48
N PRO A 289 -8.36 23.80 11.47
CA PRO A 289 -8.74 22.61 12.21
C PRO A 289 -9.34 21.57 11.26
N MET A 290 -9.13 20.29 11.56
CA MET A 290 -9.73 19.22 10.76
C MET A 290 -11.21 19.10 11.07
N LEU A 291 -12.02 18.88 10.03
CA LEU A 291 -13.42 18.53 10.18
C LEU A 291 -13.53 17.00 10.26
N ASN A 292 -14.04 16.51 11.39
CA ASN A 292 -14.26 15.07 11.55
C ASN A 292 -15.50 14.63 10.77
N LEU A 293 -15.31 13.75 9.78
CA LEU A 293 -16.38 13.20 8.96
C LEU A 293 -17.51 12.58 9.79
N MET A 294 -17.18 11.91 10.89
CA MET A 294 -18.18 11.22 11.72
C MET A 294 -19.12 12.17 12.47
N ASP A 295 -18.72 13.44 12.63
CA ASP A 295 -19.49 14.47 13.30
C ASP A 295 -20.34 15.32 12.32
N MET A 296 -20.20 15.09 11.01
CA MET A 296 -20.99 15.80 10.01
C MET A 296 -22.48 15.42 10.09
N PRO A 297 -23.39 16.41 10.07
CA PRO A 297 -24.82 16.16 9.99
C PRO A 297 -25.16 15.26 8.80
N GLY A 298 -25.88 14.16 9.05
CA GLY A 298 -26.28 13.23 8.00
C GLY A 298 -25.28 12.10 7.70
N TYR A 299 -24.05 12.11 8.24
CA TYR A 299 -23.02 11.07 7.97
C TYR A 299 -23.55 9.64 8.12
N ARG A 300 -24.16 9.31 9.26
CA ARG A 300 -24.65 7.93 9.52
C ARG A 300 -25.75 7.51 8.53
N LYS A 301 -26.61 8.45 8.14
CA LYS A 301 -27.70 8.21 7.17
C LYS A 301 -27.11 8.03 5.77
N ALA A 302 -26.20 8.91 5.35
CA ALA A 302 -25.51 8.83 4.06
C ALA A 302 -24.69 7.54 3.92
N PHE A 303 -23.91 7.18 4.94
CA PHE A 303 -23.11 5.95 4.94
C PHE A 303 -24.00 4.71 4.79
N LYS A 304 -25.12 4.65 5.53
CA LYS A 304 -26.08 3.54 5.41
C LYS A 304 -26.76 3.50 4.05
N ALA A 305 -27.16 4.65 3.51
CA ALA A 305 -27.78 4.75 2.19
C ALA A 305 -26.83 4.29 1.08
N ILE A 306 -25.58 4.75 1.11
CA ILE A 306 -24.54 4.29 0.17
C ILE A 306 -24.34 2.79 0.32
N LYS A 307 -24.22 2.24 1.54
CA LYS A 307 -24.10 0.78 1.73
C LYS A 307 -25.27 0.00 1.14
N SER A 308 -26.49 0.52 1.23
CA SER A 308 -27.66 -0.09 0.59
C SER A 308 -27.52 -0.10 -0.93
N LEU A 309 -27.19 1.05 -1.52
CA LEU A 309 -26.95 1.17 -2.96
C LEU A 309 -25.86 0.20 -3.45
N ILE A 310 -24.77 0.04 -2.69
CA ILE A 310 -23.71 -0.92 -3.02
C ILE A 310 -24.23 -2.36 -3.02
N THR A 311 -25.12 -2.73 -2.10
CA THR A 311 -25.76 -4.05 -2.11
C THR A 311 -26.61 -4.24 -3.37
N ASP A 312 -27.40 -3.24 -3.74
CA ASP A 312 -28.25 -3.31 -4.93
C ASP A 312 -27.42 -3.42 -6.23
N VAL A 313 -26.33 -2.67 -6.33
CA VAL A 313 -25.37 -2.75 -7.45
C VAL A 313 -24.66 -4.10 -7.47
N SER A 314 -24.27 -4.63 -6.30
CA SER A 314 -23.65 -5.95 -6.14
C SER A 314 -24.57 -7.06 -6.68
N GLU A 315 -25.84 -7.04 -6.28
CA GLU A 315 -26.83 -8.02 -6.72
C GLU A 315 -27.17 -7.88 -8.22
N THR A 316 -27.20 -6.66 -8.74
CA THR A 316 -27.50 -6.38 -10.15
C THR A 316 -26.37 -6.86 -11.06
N HIS A 317 -25.13 -6.53 -10.73
CA HIS A 317 -23.95 -6.84 -11.55
C HIS A 317 -23.28 -8.16 -11.19
N LYS A 318 -23.75 -8.87 -10.16
CA LYS A 318 -23.17 -10.15 -9.69
C LYS A 318 -21.69 -10.04 -9.32
N ILE A 319 -21.31 -8.91 -8.74
CA ILE A 319 -19.96 -8.61 -8.28
C ILE A 319 -19.97 -8.37 -6.77
N SER A 320 -18.89 -8.70 -6.07
CA SER A 320 -18.81 -8.60 -4.63
C SER A 320 -18.99 -7.17 -4.10
N ALA A 321 -19.82 -6.99 -3.07
CA ALA A 321 -20.03 -5.69 -2.43
C ALA A 321 -18.76 -5.13 -1.74
N GLU A 322 -17.85 -6.00 -1.28
CA GLU A 322 -16.55 -5.55 -0.74
C GLU A 322 -15.64 -4.99 -1.83
N LEU A 323 -15.68 -5.56 -3.04
CA LEU A 323 -14.92 -5.11 -4.21
C LEU A 323 -15.48 -3.80 -4.76
N LEU A 324 -16.80 -3.65 -4.76
CA LEU A 324 -17.45 -2.39 -5.15
C LEU A 324 -17.10 -1.25 -4.20
N ALA A 325 -17.20 -1.45 -2.89
CA ALA A 325 -16.89 -0.38 -1.94
C ALA A 325 -16.47 -0.87 -0.55
N SER A 326 -15.25 -0.47 -0.18
CA SER A 326 -14.78 -0.50 1.21
C SER A 326 -15.30 0.70 2.02
N ARG A 327 -15.26 0.60 3.35
CA ARG A 327 -15.53 1.72 4.26
C ARG A 327 -14.64 2.94 3.94
N ARG A 328 -13.37 2.70 3.57
CA ARG A 328 -12.42 3.76 3.19
C ARG A 328 -12.93 4.56 2.00
N GLN A 329 -13.40 3.88 0.95
CA GLN A 329 -13.88 4.51 -0.28
C GLN A 329 -15.21 5.25 -0.06
N ILE A 330 -16.13 4.71 0.74
CA ILE A 330 -17.35 5.44 1.11
C ILE A 330 -17.00 6.72 1.87
N ASN A 331 -16.08 6.64 2.84
CA ASN A 331 -15.64 7.82 3.57
C ASN A 331 -14.86 8.80 2.68
N GLN A 332 -14.12 8.33 1.66
CA GLN A 332 -13.45 9.19 0.69
C GLN A 332 -14.45 10.00 -0.12
N LEU A 333 -15.54 9.37 -0.59
CA LEU A 333 -16.63 10.05 -1.30
C LEU A 333 -17.34 11.09 -0.42
N LEU A 334 -17.62 10.75 0.84
CA LEU A 334 -18.29 11.68 1.75
C LEU A 334 -17.38 12.84 2.18
N ASN A 335 -16.07 12.59 2.37
CA ASN A 335 -15.10 13.67 2.59
C ASN A 335 -15.06 14.64 1.40
N TRP A 336 -15.15 14.12 0.17
CA TRP A 336 -15.19 14.92 -1.05
C TRP A 336 -16.46 15.74 -1.15
N HIS A 337 -17.62 15.10 -0.92
CA HIS A 337 -18.94 15.73 -0.98
C HIS A 337 -19.05 16.96 -0.06
N TRP A 338 -18.58 16.82 1.18
CA TRP A 338 -18.57 17.89 2.19
C TRP A 338 -17.28 18.71 2.25
N LYS A 339 -16.35 18.52 1.30
CA LYS A 339 -15.09 19.27 1.20
C LYS A 339 -14.29 19.31 2.52
N LEU A 340 -14.28 18.20 3.25
CA LEU A 340 -13.72 18.14 4.62
C LEU A 340 -12.19 18.15 4.66
N LYS A 341 -11.55 17.72 3.57
CA LYS A 341 -10.10 17.68 3.42
C LYS A 341 -9.69 17.79 1.95
N PRO A 342 -8.48 18.29 1.65
CA PRO A 342 -7.97 18.30 0.28
C PRO A 342 -7.81 16.87 -0.24
N GLN A 343 -8.14 16.68 -1.52
CA GLN A 343 -8.00 15.42 -2.24
C GLN A 343 -7.47 15.74 -3.64
N ASN A 344 -6.45 14.99 -4.07
CA ASN A 344 -5.81 15.23 -5.37
C ASN A 344 -6.67 14.76 -6.54
N ASN A 345 -7.40 13.65 -6.35
CA ASN A 345 -8.17 12.98 -7.37
C ASN A 345 -9.64 12.88 -6.97
N LEU A 346 -10.53 12.63 -7.95
CA LEU A 346 -11.91 12.26 -7.67
C LEU A 346 -11.98 11.00 -6.78
N PRO A 347 -13.01 10.85 -5.94
CA PRO A 347 -13.23 9.63 -5.17
C PRO A 347 -13.35 8.40 -6.05
N GLU A 348 -12.75 7.30 -5.60
CA GLU A 348 -12.66 6.04 -6.34
C GLU A 348 -14.04 5.51 -6.76
N LEU A 349 -15.08 5.72 -5.93
CA LEU A 349 -16.44 5.24 -6.20
C LEU A 349 -17.15 5.92 -7.37
N ILE A 350 -16.72 7.12 -7.77
CA ILE A 350 -17.31 7.90 -8.87
C ILE A 350 -16.31 8.12 -10.02
N SER A 351 -15.31 7.25 -10.13
CA SER A 351 -14.25 7.31 -11.13
C SER A 351 -13.91 5.90 -11.62
N GLY A 352 -13.25 5.79 -12.78
CA GLY A 352 -12.85 4.51 -13.36
C GLY A 352 -14.01 3.53 -13.50
N TRP A 353 -13.72 2.23 -13.38
CA TRP A 353 -14.71 1.17 -13.55
C TRP A 353 -15.88 1.25 -12.57
N ARG A 354 -15.66 1.75 -11.34
CA ARG A 354 -16.73 1.94 -10.35
C ARG A 354 -17.67 3.06 -10.75
N GLY A 355 -17.12 4.15 -11.28
CA GLY A 355 -17.91 5.27 -11.76
C GLY A 355 -18.85 4.87 -12.91
N GLU A 356 -18.36 4.06 -13.83
CA GLU A 356 -19.15 3.50 -14.94
C GLU A 356 -20.35 2.69 -14.45
N LEU A 357 -20.22 1.99 -13.31
CA LEU A 357 -21.31 1.19 -12.73
C LEU A 357 -22.30 2.01 -11.90
N MET A 358 -21.84 3.00 -11.14
CA MET A 358 -22.67 3.59 -10.08
C MET A 358 -22.48 5.08 -9.81
N ALA A 359 -21.72 5.83 -10.61
CA ALA A 359 -21.54 7.27 -10.39
C ALA A 359 -22.87 8.03 -10.45
N GLU A 360 -23.72 7.74 -11.43
CA GLU A 360 -25.03 8.39 -11.57
C GLU A 360 -25.91 8.17 -10.33
N ALA A 361 -26.01 6.91 -9.89
CA ALA A 361 -26.79 6.54 -8.71
C ALA A 361 -26.23 7.17 -7.42
N LEU A 362 -24.90 7.21 -7.27
CA LEU A 362 -24.23 7.86 -6.14
C LEU A 362 -24.48 9.37 -6.15
N HIS A 363 -24.37 10.04 -7.30
CA HIS A 363 -24.65 11.47 -7.40
C HIS A 363 -26.11 11.80 -7.09
N ASN A 364 -27.06 11.00 -7.59
CA ASN A 364 -28.48 11.16 -7.26
C ASN A 364 -28.72 10.99 -5.74
N LEU A 365 -28.13 9.96 -5.12
CA LEU A 365 -28.22 9.75 -3.68
C LEU A 365 -27.65 10.93 -2.89
N LEU A 366 -26.52 11.49 -3.33
CA LEU A 366 -25.86 12.61 -2.67
C LEU A 366 -26.66 13.92 -2.72
N GLN A 367 -27.66 14.05 -3.61
CA GLN A 367 -28.56 15.23 -3.62
C GLN A 367 -29.43 15.34 -2.35
N GLU A 368 -29.66 14.22 -1.63
CA GLU A 368 -30.38 14.23 -0.36
C GLU A 368 -29.56 14.82 0.81
N TYR A 369 -28.27 15.06 0.60
CA TYR A 369 -27.34 15.51 1.62
C TYR A 369 -26.74 16.85 1.19
N PRO A 370 -27.06 17.98 1.84
CA PRO A 370 -26.51 19.27 1.44
C PRO A 370 -24.98 19.27 1.55
N GLN A 371 -24.34 19.95 0.60
CA GLN A 371 -22.88 20.14 0.55
C GLN A 371 -22.39 21.14 1.59
#